data_AF-A0A819RR45-F1
#
_entry.id   AF-A0A819RR45-F1
#
_cell.length_a   1.000
_cell.length_b   1.000
_cell.length_c   1.000
_cell.angle_alpha   90.00
_cell.angle_beta   90.00
_cell.angle_gamma   90.00
#
_symmetry.space_group_name_H-M   'P 1'
#
loop_
_entity.id
_entity.type
_entity.pdbx_description
1 polymer ?
#
loop_
_entity_poly.entity_id
_entity_poly.type
_entity_poly.pdbx_seq_one_letter_code
_entity_poly.pdbx_strand_id
1 'polypeptide(L)'
;MKHDEQAKKDFIQFWRNEDNMNAAKLKVISEFERDYSPQKSIWWYSRECFIYEMLNWSLRMLEAGTIVTIGFFICDLHRQIQCLQKQQISLYDGKVFQVFRGQGLSTADFEKLQKNKGGLIAFNNFLSTSKTQDVSLGFARGALGKPEVVGILFEMTIDPGISSASFASIREESYFKDEDEILFSMHSIFRIGDIRKLDNNSPLYQVDLILTSDDDQQLRQLTESIQEDDADKIDWSRLGKLLLSINKLDKAKELYLLQLKQSPDDNTRAAIYHNLGVVKDLQGRYKEAAAFYEEALEIKRKTLPEDHSSLAPTFSNIGLVYKKMSDYLKAVEYYEKAHKIYKKALTSNHPDLAMSYNNIGLVYDDMNNFSKALEHYEKSHTILLITLPPNHPKLATSYNNI
;
A
#
# COMPACT_ATOMS: atom_id res chain seq x y z
N MET A 1 0.38 21.30 -1.02
CA MET A 1 0.10 21.58 0.41
C MET A 1 1.10 22.62 0.87
N LYS A 2 0.62 23.72 1.46
CA LYS A 2 1.46 24.66 2.21
C LYS A 2 2.14 23.90 3.36
N HIS A 3 3.34 24.35 3.74
CA HIS A 3 4.12 23.87 4.89
C HIS A 3 3.23 23.30 6.01
N ASP A 4 3.33 22.00 6.23
CA ASP A 4 2.82 21.39 7.46
C ASP A 4 3.95 21.44 8.48
N GLU A 5 4.05 22.57 9.19
CA GLU A 5 5.03 22.75 10.27
C GLU A 5 4.84 21.71 11.38
N GLN A 6 3.65 21.13 11.53
CA GLN A 6 3.42 20.04 12.46
C GLN A 6 4.10 18.75 11.96
N ALA A 7 3.93 18.39 10.69
CA ALA A 7 4.60 17.23 10.11
C ALA A 7 6.14 17.33 10.17
N LYS A 8 6.71 18.54 10.00
CA LYS A 8 8.15 18.78 10.20
C LYS A 8 8.57 18.52 11.65
N LYS A 9 7.80 19.01 12.63
CA LYS A 9 8.07 18.76 14.06
C LYS A 9 7.97 17.28 14.41
N ASP A 10 6.94 16.61 13.92
CA ASP A 10 6.71 15.18 14.14
C ASP A 10 7.88 14.35 13.56
N PHE A 11 8.36 14.70 12.36
CA PHE A 11 9.56 14.10 11.76
C PHE A 11 10.80 14.27 12.65
N ILE A 12 11.07 15.49 13.14
CA ILE A 12 12.23 15.77 13.99
C ILE A 12 12.14 15.02 15.33
N GLN A 13 10.97 15.04 15.96
CA GLN A 13 10.74 14.37 17.23
C GLN A 13 10.86 12.85 17.09
N PHE A 14 10.34 12.27 16.01
CA PHE A 14 10.49 10.87 15.70
C PHE A 14 11.97 10.47 15.67
N TRP A 15 12.80 11.19 14.90
CA TRP A 15 14.22 10.86 14.80
C TRP A 15 15.01 11.08 16.08
N ARG A 16 14.66 12.09 16.90
CA ARG A 16 15.31 12.30 18.20
C ARG A 16 15.07 11.15 19.19
N ASN A 17 13.99 10.40 19.02
CA ASN A 17 13.59 9.32 19.91
C ASN A 17 13.98 7.92 19.42
N GLU A 18 14.67 7.81 18.28
CA GLU A 18 15.15 6.53 17.74
C GLU A 18 16.37 5.99 18.49
N ASP A 19 16.34 4.71 18.86
CA ASP A 19 17.33 4.06 19.74
C ASP A 19 18.77 4.06 19.17
N ASN A 20 18.93 4.25 17.85
CA ASN A 20 20.21 4.22 17.13
C ASN A 20 20.80 5.62 16.85
N MET A 21 20.33 6.66 17.54
CA MET A 21 20.88 8.02 17.43
C MET A 21 22.20 8.18 18.17
N ASN A 22 23.21 8.71 17.46
CA ASN A 22 24.48 9.13 18.04
C ASN A 22 24.65 10.65 17.94
N ALA A 23 25.68 11.21 18.59
CA ALA A 23 25.91 12.65 18.64
C ALA A 23 26.04 13.31 17.25
N ALA A 24 26.65 12.62 16.28
CA ALA A 24 26.76 13.12 14.91
C ALA A 24 25.38 13.23 14.23
N LYS A 25 24.57 12.17 14.31
CA LYS A 25 23.20 12.14 13.74
C LYS A 25 22.29 13.18 14.39
N LEU A 26 22.37 13.36 15.71
CA LEU A 26 21.60 14.38 16.43
C LEU A 26 21.97 15.81 16.03
N LYS A 27 23.25 16.05 15.71
CA LYS A 27 23.71 17.33 15.16
C LYS A 27 23.06 17.61 13.81
N VAL A 28 23.02 16.62 12.91
CA VAL A 28 22.35 16.74 11.60
C VAL A 28 20.88 17.07 11.75
N ILE A 29 20.17 16.37 12.64
CA ILE A 29 18.75 16.64 12.91
C ILE A 29 18.53 18.08 13.43
N SER A 30 19.43 18.57 14.26
CA SER A 30 19.34 19.94 14.79
C SER A 30 19.62 21.00 13.72
N GLU A 31 20.54 20.72 12.78
CA GLU A 31 20.76 21.58 11.62
C GLU A 31 19.57 21.53 10.65
N PHE A 32 18.99 20.35 10.42
CA PHE A 32 17.78 20.17 9.62
C PHE A 32 16.61 20.98 10.20
N GLU A 33 16.39 20.93 11.51
CA GLU A 33 15.36 21.71 12.19
C GLU A 33 15.50 23.21 11.90
N ARG A 34 16.72 23.73 11.98
CA ARG A 34 17.04 25.15 11.77
C ARG A 34 16.96 25.56 10.30
N ASP A 35 17.50 24.76 9.38
CA ASP A 35 17.84 25.18 8.02
C ASP A 35 16.99 24.52 6.90
N TYR A 36 16.02 23.65 7.23
CA TYR A 36 15.15 23.02 6.22
C TYR A 36 14.25 24.03 5.49
N SER A 37 14.33 24.03 4.14
CA SER A 37 13.52 24.82 3.21
C SER A 37 12.85 23.90 2.18
N PRO A 38 11.58 24.16 1.77
CA PRO A 38 10.86 23.32 0.80
C PRO A 38 11.48 23.23 -0.58
N GLN A 39 12.46 24.08 -0.89
CA GLN A 39 13.18 24.07 -2.16
C GLN A 39 14.51 23.31 -2.07
N LYS A 40 14.85 22.73 -0.91
CA LYS A 40 16.15 22.05 -0.67
C LYS A 40 16.08 20.63 -0.11
N SER A 41 14.97 19.89 -0.22
CA SER A 41 14.88 18.50 0.21
C SER A 41 15.86 17.59 -0.55
N ILE A 42 16.16 17.85 -1.82
CA ILE A 42 17.20 17.12 -2.59
C ILE A 42 18.58 17.30 -1.96
N TRP A 43 18.91 18.53 -1.56
CA TRP A 43 20.17 18.81 -0.88
C TRP A 43 20.26 18.06 0.46
N TRP A 44 19.18 18.03 1.24
CA TRP A 44 19.13 17.26 2.49
C TRP A 44 19.13 15.74 2.28
N TYR A 45 18.60 15.27 1.16
CA TYR A 45 18.63 13.85 0.80
C TYR A 45 20.05 13.40 0.40
N SER A 46 20.77 14.22 -0.36
CA SER A 46 22.16 13.95 -0.80
C SER A 46 23.20 14.25 0.29
N ARG A 47 22.88 15.17 1.22
CA ARG A 47 23.76 15.50 2.35
C ARG A 47 23.71 14.43 3.42
N GLU A 48 24.90 13.89 3.72
CA GLU A 48 25.16 12.92 4.79
C GLU A 48 24.29 11.66 4.71
N CYS A 49 24.94 10.50 4.65
CA CYS A 49 24.25 9.22 4.45
C CYS A 49 23.15 8.92 5.48
N PHE A 50 23.06 9.62 6.61
CA PHE A 50 22.03 9.37 7.62
C PHE A 50 20.60 9.56 7.11
N ILE A 51 20.23 10.70 6.51
CA ILE A 51 18.84 10.92 6.04
C ILE A 51 18.54 9.96 4.88
N TYR A 52 19.51 9.77 3.98
CA TYR A 52 19.44 8.79 2.91
C TYR A 52 19.24 7.35 3.43
N GLU A 53 20.08 6.88 4.34
CA GLU A 53 20.07 5.52 4.90
C GLU A 53 18.78 5.27 5.65
N MET A 54 18.38 6.20 6.50
CA MET A 54 17.19 6.04 7.32
C MET A 54 15.92 6.07 6.49
N LEU A 55 15.77 7.02 5.57
CA LEU A 55 14.61 7.08 4.68
C LEU A 55 14.52 5.80 3.84
N ASN A 56 15.64 5.37 3.27
CA ASN A 56 15.69 4.14 2.47
C ASN A 56 15.46 2.88 3.30
N TRP A 57 15.90 2.85 4.56
CA TRP A 57 15.65 1.76 5.49
C TRP A 57 14.17 1.68 5.88
N SER A 58 13.56 2.80 6.28
CA SER A 58 12.15 2.88 6.65
C SER A 58 11.23 2.47 5.49
N LEU A 59 11.56 2.90 4.27
CA LEU A 59 10.84 2.50 3.06
C LEU A 59 10.99 1.00 2.77
N ARG A 60 12.20 0.43 2.94
CA ARG A 60 12.43 -1.02 2.77
C ARG A 60 11.70 -1.87 3.80
N MET A 61 11.63 -1.40 5.05
CA MET A 61 10.94 -2.10 6.13
C MET A 61 9.41 -1.95 6.06
N LEU A 62 8.90 -1.10 5.15
CA LEU A 62 7.47 -0.86 4.93
C LEU A 62 6.70 -0.55 6.22
N GLU A 63 7.35 0.11 7.18
CA GLU A 63 6.72 0.40 8.45
C GLU A 63 5.76 1.59 8.27
N ALA A 64 4.48 1.30 8.05
CA ALA A 64 3.45 2.31 7.81
C ALA A 64 3.43 3.40 8.90
N GLY A 65 3.80 3.05 10.13
CA GLY A 65 4.18 3.94 11.25
C GLY A 65 5.01 5.12 10.79
N THR A 66 6.27 4.78 10.56
CA THR A 66 7.36 5.63 10.13
C THR A 66 7.12 6.30 8.78
N ILE A 67 6.58 5.57 7.79
CA ILE A 67 6.31 6.11 6.44
C ILE A 67 5.38 7.33 6.48
N VAL A 68 4.34 7.31 7.31
CA VAL A 68 3.43 8.47 7.47
C VAL A 68 4.19 9.64 8.09
N THR A 69 4.99 9.39 9.12
CA THR A 69 5.79 10.42 9.81
C THR A 69 6.82 11.08 8.88
N ILE A 70 7.48 10.29 8.03
CA ILE A 70 8.44 10.80 7.04
C ILE A 70 7.78 11.24 5.72
N GLY A 71 6.46 11.04 5.60
CA GLY A 71 5.71 11.23 4.36
C GLY A 71 5.76 12.65 3.83
N PHE A 72 5.85 13.65 4.71
CA PHE A 72 6.06 15.05 4.32
C PHE A 72 7.35 15.23 3.51
N PHE A 73 8.48 14.69 4.01
CA PHE A 73 9.78 14.81 3.33
C PHE A 73 9.78 14.05 2.01
N ILE A 74 9.19 12.85 1.97
CA ILE A 74 9.01 12.07 0.74
C ILE A 74 8.23 12.87 -0.32
N CYS A 75 7.12 13.50 0.07
CA CYS A 75 6.30 14.30 -0.83
C CYS A 75 7.05 15.52 -1.39
N ASP A 76 7.80 16.22 -0.54
CA ASP A 76 8.61 17.37 -0.97
C ASP A 76 9.73 16.94 -1.91
N LEU A 77 10.44 15.86 -1.59
CA LEU A 77 11.50 15.31 -2.45
C LEU A 77 10.98 14.90 -3.83
N HIS A 78 9.84 14.20 -3.88
CA HIS A 78 9.21 13.84 -5.15
C HIS A 78 8.84 15.07 -5.99
N ARG A 79 8.25 16.10 -5.35
CA ARG A 79 7.87 17.34 -6.04
C ARG A 79 9.09 18.08 -6.60
N GLN A 80 10.21 18.10 -5.86
CA GLN A 80 11.43 18.73 -6.35
C GLN A 80 12.02 18.01 -7.55
N ILE A 81 12.09 16.67 -7.50
CA ILE A 81 12.56 15.87 -8.64
C ILE A 81 11.71 16.15 -9.87
N GLN A 82 10.37 16.16 -9.72
CA GLN A 82 9.46 16.50 -10.82
C GLN A 82 9.64 17.93 -11.36
N CYS A 83 9.91 18.90 -10.46
CA CYS A 83 10.16 20.28 -10.86
C CYS A 83 11.45 20.40 -11.68
N LEU A 84 12.54 19.79 -11.20
CA LEU A 84 13.82 19.76 -11.90
C LEU A 84 13.72 19.02 -13.23
N GLN A 85 13.03 17.88 -13.28
CA GLN A 85 12.80 17.15 -14.52
C GLN A 85 12.15 18.04 -15.57
N LYS A 86 11.10 18.78 -15.21
CA LYS A 86 10.42 19.71 -16.14
C LYS A 86 11.35 20.80 -16.68
N GLN A 87 12.31 21.25 -15.87
CA GLN A 87 13.30 22.25 -16.28
C GLN A 87 14.40 21.64 -17.18
N GLN A 88 14.74 20.38 -16.94
CA GLN A 88 15.86 19.69 -17.60
C GLN A 88 15.43 18.85 -18.81
N ILE A 89 14.14 18.55 -19.00
CA ILE A 89 13.67 17.61 -20.03
C ILE A 89 14.13 18.00 -21.45
N SER A 90 14.17 19.31 -21.73
CA SER A 90 14.63 19.86 -23.00
C SER A 90 16.13 19.67 -23.25
N LEU A 91 16.93 19.48 -22.19
CA LEU A 91 18.38 19.26 -22.29
C LEU A 91 18.71 17.88 -22.86
N TYR A 92 17.82 16.91 -22.71
CA TYR A 92 18.04 15.55 -23.21
C TYR A 92 17.74 15.40 -24.70
N ASP A 93 16.94 16.30 -25.29
CA ASP A 93 16.60 16.28 -26.73
C ASP A 93 16.07 14.90 -27.20
N GLY A 94 15.33 14.19 -26.32
CA GLY A 94 14.83 12.84 -26.59
C GLY A 94 15.91 11.75 -26.70
N LYS A 95 17.18 12.06 -26.40
CA LYS A 95 18.28 11.12 -26.50
C LYS A 95 18.32 10.22 -25.27
N VAL A 96 18.32 8.92 -25.54
CA VAL A 96 18.56 7.89 -24.54
C VAL A 96 19.97 8.07 -23.95
N PHE A 97 20.08 7.92 -22.64
CA PHE A 97 21.35 8.00 -21.93
C PHE A 97 21.49 6.87 -20.90
N GLN A 98 22.72 6.69 -20.40
CA GLN A 98 23.03 5.64 -19.44
C GLN A 98 23.34 6.22 -18.07
N VAL A 99 22.92 5.52 -17.04
CA VAL A 99 23.29 5.75 -15.64
C VAL A 99 23.65 4.43 -14.98
N PHE A 100 24.45 4.51 -13.93
CA PHE A 100 25.02 3.36 -13.25
C PHE A 100 24.65 3.38 -11.78
N ARG A 101 24.51 2.18 -11.21
CA ARG A 101 24.37 2.01 -9.76
C ARG A 101 25.07 0.74 -9.29
N GLY A 102 26.01 0.88 -8.37
CA GLY A 102 26.64 -0.26 -7.71
C GLY A 102 26.03 -0.55 -6.35
N GLN A 103 25.85 -1.84 -6.04
CA GLN A 103 25.43 -2.27 -4.71
C GLN A 103 25.75 -3.76 -4.46
N GLY A 104 25.67 -4.16 -3.20
CA GLY A 104 25.59 -5.58 -2.84
C GLY A 104 24.16 -6.10 -2.96
N LEU A 105 24.03 -7.36 -3.34
CA LEU A 105 22.76 -8.10 -3.33
C LEU A 105 22.97 -9.45 -2.63
N SER A 106 21.98 -9.92 -1.86
CA SER A 106 22.06 -11.26 -1.28
C SER A 106 22.12 -12.31 -2.40
N THR A 107 22.79 -13.44 -2.18
CA THR A 107 22.83 -14.53 -3.17
C THR A 107 21.41 -14.98 -3.55
N ALA A 108 20.50 -15.05 -2.56
CA ALA A 108 19.10 -15.43 -2.79
C ALA A 108 18.35 -14.43 -3.68
N ASP A 109 18.52 -13.12 -3.47
CA ASP A 109 17.88 -12.11 -4.30
C ASP A 109 18.52 -12.03 -5.70
N PHE A 110 19.81 -12.31 -5.80
CA PHE A 110 20.48 -12.44 -7.09
C PHE A 110 19.98 -13.64 -7.89
N GLU A 111 19.78 -14.80 -7.26
CA GLU A 111 19.18 -15.95 -7.93
C GLU A 111 17.76 -15.65 -8.42
N LYS A 112 16.95 -14.92 -7.64
CA LYS A 112 15.64 -14.43 -8.08
C LYS A 112 15.79 -13.50 -9.27
N LEU A 113 16.74 -12.57 -9.24
CA LEU A 113 17.01 -11.66 -10.35
C LEU A 113 17.36 -12.42 -11.64
N GLN A 114 18.21 -13.45 -11.53
CA GLN A 114 18.59 -14.30 -12.66
C GLN A 114 17.40 -15.09 -13.23
N LYS A 115 16.57 -15.69 -12.37
CA LYS A 115 15.38 -16.44 -12.78
C LYS A 115 14.35 -15.54 -13.49
N ASN A 116 14.29 -14.26 -13.11
CA ASN A 116 13.35 -13.28 -13.66
C ASN A 116 13.97 -12.43 -14.78
N LYS A 117 15.02 -12.92 -15.46
CA LYS A 117 15.55 -12.26 -16.66
C LYS A 117 14.43 -12.04 -17.69
N GLY A 118 14.32 -10.83 -18.25
CA GLY A 118 13.22 -10.42 -19.12
C GLY A 118 11.95 -9.95 -18.40
N GLY A 119 11.88 -10.13 -17.08
CA GLY A 119 10.80 -9.64 -16.22
C GLY A 119 11.00 -8.19 -15.78
N LEU A 120 10.20 -7.79 -14.79
CA LEU A 120 10.17 -6.45 -14.22
C LEU A 120 10.87 -6.39 -12.85
N ILE A 121 11.58 -5.29 -12.60
CA ILE A 121 12.09 -4.93 -11.28
C ILE A 121 11.66 -3.51 -10.93
N ALA A 122 11.16 -3.31 -9.72
CA ALA A 122 10.83 -2.00 -9.18
C ALA A 122 11.75 -1.68 -8.01
N PHE A 123 12.15 -0.41 -7.90
CA PHE A 123 12.82 0.09 -6.70
C PHE A 123 11.81 0.84 -5.84
N ASN A 124 11.55 0.32 -4.63
CA ASN A 124 10.59 0.87 -3.67
C ASN A 124 11.08 2.16 -2.97
N ASN A 125 12.23 2.67 -3.40
CA ASN A 125 12.96 3.76 -2.78
C ASN A 125 13.33 4.79 -3.84
N PHE A 126 13.70 5.99 -3.40
CA PHE A 126 14.43 6.92 -4.25
C PHE A 126 15.75 6.27 -4.69
N LEU A 127 16.02 6.32 -5.99
CA LEU A 127 17.12 5.59 -6.59
C LEU A 127 18.16 6.59 -7.06
N SER A 128 19.23 6.71 -6.27
CA SER A 128 20.43 7.47 -6.63
C SER A 128 21.30 6.66 -7.59
N THR A 129 21.74 7.31 -8.66
CA THR A 129 22.55 6.73 -9.75
C THR A 129 23.60 7.75 -10.21
N SER A 130 24.68 7.28 -10.82
CA SER A 130 25.75 8.14 -11.33
C SER A 130 25.87 7.99 -12.86
N LYS A 131 26.19 9.08 -13.57
CA LYS A 131 26.62 8.96 -14.98
C LYS A 131 28.03 8.37 -15.13
N THR A 132 28.79 8.28 -14.05
CA THR A 132 30.15 7.76 -14.04
C THR A 132 30.18 6.31 -13.57
N GLN A 133 30.52 5.41 -14.49
CA GLN A 133 30.55 3.97 -14.21
C GLN A 133 31.51 3.61 -13.06
N ASP A 134 32.69 4.21 -13.01
CA ASP A 134 33.71 3.90 -12.00
C ASP A 134 33.27 4.21 -10.57
N VAL A 135 32.50 5.29 -10.37
CA VAL A 135 31.92 5.65 -9.08
C VAL A 135 31.00 4.52 -8.60
N SER A 136 30.12 4.06 -9.49
CA SER A 136 29.21 2.95 -9.21
C SER A 136 29.94 1.63 -8.99
N LEU A 137 30.96 1.32 -9.79
CA LEU A 137 31.79 0.13 -9.60
C LEU A 137 32.46 0.10 -8.22
N GLY A 138 32.87 1.25 -7.69
CA GLY A 138 33.39 1.38 -6.33
C GLY A 138 32.41 0.84 -5.28
N PHE A 139 31.12 1.20 -5.37
CA PHE A 139 30.08 0.70 -4.46
C PHE A 139 29.81 -0.80 -4.63
N ALA A 140 29.79 -1.30 -5.86
CA ALA A 140 29.61 -2.74 -6.13
C ALA A 140 30.77 -3.57 -5.56
N ARG A 141 32.01 -3.09 -5.72
CA ARG A 141 33.22 -3.73 -5.16
C ARG A 141 33.26 -3.63 -3.64
N GLY A 142 32.82 -2.53 -3.06
CA GLY A 142 32.77 -2.35 -1.60
C GLY A 142 31.80 -3.31 -0.89
N ALA A 143 30.88 -3.94 -1.63
CA ALA A 143 30.03 -5.00 -1.10
C ALA A 143 30.71 -6.37 -1.06
N LEU A 144 31.80 -6.56 -1.81
CA LEU A 144 32.55 -7.82 -1.85
C LEU A 144 33.24 -8.08 -0.50
N GLY A 145 33.26 -9.35 -0.08
CA GLY A 145 33.83 -9.77 1.20
C GLY A 145 32.82 -9.98 2.32
N LYS A 146 31.54 -9.64 2.10
CA LYS A 146 30.44 -10.05 2.99
C LYS A 146 29.99 -11.47 2.63
N PRO A 147 29.74 -12.36 3.61
CA PRO A 147 29.18 -13.69 3.33
C PRO A 147 27.85 -13.57 2.59
N GLU A 148 27.63 -14.44 1.59
CA GLU A 148 26.37 -14.53 0.85
C GLU A 148 25.93 -13.24 0.13
N VAL A 149 26.88 -12.38 -0.23
CA VAL A 149 26.64 -11.17 -1.00
C VAL A 149 27.38 -11.21 -2.33
N VAL A 150 26.69 -10.85 -3.40
CA VAL A 150 27.26 -10.61 -4.73
C VAL A 150 27.32 -9.11 -4.99
N GLY A 151 28.37 -8.65 -5.65
CA GLY A 151 28.48 -7.27 -6.12
C GLY A 151 27.73 -7.12 -7.45
N ILE A 152 26.84 -6.14 -7.54
CA ILE A 152 26.07 -5.84 -8.74
C ILE A 152 26.36 -4.42 -9.20
N LEU A 153 26.70 -4.28 -10.49
CA LEU A 153 26.63 -3.03 -11.23
C LEU A 153 25.36 -3.05 -12.10
N PHE A 154 24.38 -2.25 -11.76
CA PHE A 154 23.27 -1.96 -12.66
C PHE A 154 23.72 -0.93 -13.69
N GLU A 155 23.60 -1.27 -14.96
CA GLU A 155 23.74 -0.35 -16.09
C GLU A 155 22.32 -0.07 -16.62
N MET A 156 21.84 1.15 -16.41
CA MET A 156 20.45 1.51 -16.63
C MET A 156 20.33 2.43 -17.84
N THR A 157 19.54 2.01 -18.81
CA THR A 157 19.23 2.76 -20.04
C THR A 157 17.96 3.57 -19.83
N ILE A 158 18.06 4.89 -19.98
CA ILE A 158 17.02 5.84 -19.64
C ILE A 158 16.55 6.55 -20.91
N ASP A 159 15.27 6.35 -21.24
CA ASP A 159 14.57 7.16 -22.24
C ASP A 159 13.87 8.33 -21.52
N PRO A 160 14.28 9.59 -21.76
CA PRO A 160 13.63 10.75 -21.15
C PRO A 160 12.19 10.98 -21.60
N GLY A 161 11.75 10.37 -22.70
CA GLY A 161 10.35 10.42 -23.16
C GLY A 161 9.38 9.67 -22.26
N ILE A 162 9.87 8.77 -21.40
CA ILE A 162 9.04 8.01 -20.47
C ILE A 162 8.56 8.91 -19.33
N SER A 163 7.25 9.18 -19.33
CA SER A 163 6.62 10.07 -18.33
C SER A 163 6.24 9.39 -17.02
N SER A 164 6.20 8.05 -16.99
CA SER A 164 5.80 7.26 -15.82
C SER A 164 6.80 7.31 -14.67
N ALA A 165 8.07 7.61 -14.94
CA ALA A 165 9.12 7.72 -13.94
C ALA A 165 9.65 9.15 -13.87
N SER A 166 9.63 9.72 -12.67
CA SER A 166 10.21 11.03 -12.45
C SER A 166 11.67 10.94 -12.04
N PHE A 167 12.56 11.60 -12.77
CA PHE A 167 13.99 11.64 -12.47
C PHE A 167 14.59 13.00 -12.85
N ALA A 168 15.68 13.38 -12.19
CA ALA A 168 16.39 14.62 -12.50
C ALA A 168 17.88 14.46 -12.26
N SER A 169 18.68 15.21 -13.01
CA SER A 169 20.06 15.48 -12.61
C SER A 169 20.02 16.40 -11.39
N ILE A 170 20.76 16.04 -10.35
CA ILE A 170 20.81 16.83 -9.11
C ILE A 170 22.18 17.44 -8.87
N ARG A 171 23.02 17.55 -9.90
CA ARG A 171 24.41 18.03 -9.79
C ARG A 171 24.53 19.39 -9.08
N GLU A 172 23.61 20.32 -9.38
CA GLU A 172 23.64 21.68 -8.82
C GLU A 172 23.03 21.76 -7.42
N GLU A 173 22.11 20.85 -7.11
CA GLU A 173 21.35 20.79 -5.87
C GLU A 173 21.93 19.81 -4.85
N SER A 174 22.82 18.92 -5.29
CA SER A 174 23.44 17.89 -4.46
C SER A 174 24.44 18.49 -3.48
N TYR A 175 24.61 17.80 -2.35
CA TYR A 175 25.70 18.07 -1.43
C TYR A 175 27.08 17.80 -2.07
N PHE A 176 27.16 16.81 -2.96
CA PHE A 176 28.38 16.43 -3.68
C PHE A 176 28.42 17.08 -5.06
N LYS A 177 28.93 18.32 -5.13
CA LYS A 177 28.89 19.16 -6.34
C LYS A 177 29.65 18.62 -7.56
N ASP A 178 30.60 17.71 -7.34
CA ASP A 178 31.45 17.17 -8.38
C ASP A 178 30.87 15.90 -9.03
N GLU A 179 29.75 15.37 -8.52
CA GLU A 179 29.11 14.15 -9.02
C GLU A 179 27.97 14.47 -9.99
N ASP A 180 27.97 13.84 -11.16
CA ASP A 180 26.83 13.89 -12.10
C ASP A 180 25.81 12.82 -11.71
N GLU A 181 25.10 13.10 -10.62
CA GLU A 181 24.08 12.22 -10.04
C GLU A 181 22.72 12.41 -10.73
N ILE A 182 22.09 11.29 -11.11
CA ILE A 182 20.68 11.26 -11.52
C ILE A 182 19.88 10.59 -10.40
N LEU A 183 18.93 11.33 -9.85
CA LEU A 183 18.04 10.86 -8.79
C LEU A 183 16.66 10.54 -9.36
N PHE A 184 16.22 9.30 -9.16
CA PHE A 184 14.88 8.84 -9.52
C PHE A 184 13.96 8.86 -8.31
N SER A 185 12.70 9.18 -8.59
CA SER A 185 11.60 9.00 -7.65
C SER A 185 11.29 7.52 -7.40
N MET A 186 10.61 7.25 -6.28
CA MET A 186 10.11 5.92 -5.94
C MET A 186 9.22 5.35 -7.06
N HIS A 187 9.12 4.01 -7.11
CA HIS A 187 8.31 3.27 -8.08
C HIS A 187 8.80 3.40 -9.52
N SER A 188 10.09 3.69 -9.71
CA SER A 188 10.72 3.53 -11.02
C SER A 188 10.83 2.03 -11.34
N ILE A 189 10.33 1.64 -12.51
CA ILE A 189 10.24 0.25 -12.95
C ILE A 189 11.19 0.05 -14.13
N PHE A 190 11.90 -1.07 -14.13
CA PHE A 190 12.87 -1.43 -15.16
C PHE A 190 12.63 -2.84 -15.67
N ARG A 191 12.88 -3.07 -16.97
CA ARG A 191 13.02 -4.39 -17.55
C ARG A 191 14.40 -4.95 -17.20
N ILE A 192 14.45 -6.20 -16.75
CA ILE A 192 15.71 -6.91 -16.54
C ILE A 192 16.23 -7.41 -17.89
N GLY A 193 17.35 -6.85 -18.35
CA GLY A 193 18.05 -7.24 -19.56
C GLY A 193 19.07 -8.35 -19.32
N ASP A 194 20.24 -8.24 -19.96
CA ASP A 194 21.31 -9.20 -19.81
C ASP A 194 22.01 -9.12 -18.46
N ILE A 195 22.45 -10.28 -17.97
CA ILE A 195 23.21 -10.41 -16.73
C ILE A 195 24.55 -11.05 -17.11
N ARG A 196 25.65 -10.32 -16.88
CA ARG A 196 27.01 -10.72 -17.28
C ARG A 196 27.93 -10.69 -16.07
N LYS A 197 28.86 -11.65 -15.99
CA LYS A 197 29.91 -11.62 -14.97
C LYS A 197 31.03 -10.67 -15.42
N LEU A 198 31.43 -9.74 -14.57
CA LEU A 198 32.46 -8.73 -14.90
C LEU A 198 33.88 -9.22 -14.64
N ASP A 199 34.04 -10.13 -13.68
CA ASP A 199 35.32 -10.69 -13.30
C ASP A 199 35.14 -12.18 -12.98
N ASN A 200 36.00 -13.02 -13.54
CA ASN A 200 35.95 -14.46 -13.30
C ASN A 200 36.29 -14.82 -11.85
N ASN A 201 37.12 -14.00 -11.19
CA ASN A 201 37.69 -14.28 -9.88
C ASN A 201 36.88 -13.67 -8.71
N SER A 202 35.87 -12.85 -8.99
CA SER A 202 35.01 -12.26 -7.96
C SER A 202 33.52 -12.44 -8.30
N PRO A 203 32.62 -12.46 -7.29
CA PRO A 203 31.18 -12.52 -7.53
C PRO A 203 30.64 -11.13 -7.91
N LEU A 204 31.22 -10.52 -8.95
CA LEU A 204 30.86 -9.21 -9.47
C LEU A 204 30.16 -9.36 -10.82
N TYR A 205 28.94 -8.83 -10.92
CA TYR A 205 28.09 -8.94 -12.11
C TYR A 205 27.62 -7.57 -12.57
N GLN A 206 27.42 -7.45 -13.88
CA GLN A 206 26.69 -6.37 -14.50
C GLN A 206 25.30 -6.85 -14.87
N VAL A 207 24.31 -6.00 -14.63
CA VAL A 207 22.91 -6.24 -14.97
C VAL A 207 22.41 -5.05 -15.77
N ASP A 208 21.98 -5.31 -17.00
CA ASP A 208 21.40 -4.29 -17.86
C ASP A 208 19.93 -4.08 -17.44
N LEU A 209 19.55 -2.83 -17.25
CA LEU A 209 18.19 -2.43 -16.91
C LEU A 209 17.69 -1.40 -17.91
N ILE A 210 16.45 -1.52 -18.35
CA ILE A 210 15.84 -0.56 -19.29
C ILE A 210 14.64 0.07 -18.59
N LEU A 211 14.64 1.39 -18.44
CA LEU A 211 13.50 2.11 -17.87
C LEU A 211 12.25 1.83 -18.72
N THR A 212 11.12 1.54 -18.08
CA THR A 212 9.88 1.18 -18.78
C THR A 212 8.68 1.97 -18.24
N SER A 213 7.63 2.05 -19.06
CA SER A 213 6.34 2.68 -18.77
C SER A 213 5.19 1.69 -18.94
N ASP A 214 3.96 2.18 -18.82
CA ASP A 214 2.72 1.47 -19.15
C ASP A 214 2.64 0.98 -20.60
N ASP A 215 3.60 1.34 -21.46
CA ASP A 215 3.73 0.76 -22.81
C ASP A 215 4.19 -0.71 -22.76
N ASP A 216 4.73 -1.17 -21.63
CA ASP A 216 5.03 -2.59 -21.43
C ASP A 216 3.77 -3.40 -21.16
N GLN A 217 3.57 -4.46 -21.95
CA GLN A 217 2.38 -5.30 -21.87
C GLN A 217 2.17 -5.94 -20.48
N GLN A 218 3.23 -6.40 -19.80
CA GLN A 218 3.10 -7.01 -18.47
C GLN A 218 2.77 -5.96 -17.41
N LEU A 219 3.43 -4.80 -17.46
CA LEU A 219 3.14 -3.71 -16.55
C LEU A 219 1.72 -3.17 -16.78
N ARG A 220 1.30 -3.03 -18.04
CA ARG A 220 -0.05 -2.57 -18.41
C ARG A 220 -1.14 -3.48 -17.86
N GLN A 221 -1.01 -4.80 -17.99
CA GLN A 221 -1.96 -5.75 -17.41
C GLN A 221 -2.05 -5.62 -15.89
N LEU A 222 -0.90 -5.42 -15.23
CA LEU A 222 -0.86 -5.19 -13.79
C LEU A 222 -1.52 -3.85 -13.43
N THR A 223 -1.19 -2.76 -14.12
CA THR A 223 -1.75 -1.43 -13.91
C THR A 223 -3.26 -1.41 -14.16
N GLU A 224 -3.74 -2.01 -15.25
CA GLU A 224 -5.17 -2.13 -15.58
C GLU A 224 -5.91 -2.92 -14.49
N SER A 225 -5.36 -4.03 -14.00
CA SER A 225 -5.95 -4.79 -12.88
C SER A 225 -6.03 -3.99 -11.56
N ILE A 226 -5.14 -3.00 -11.37
CA ILE A 226 -5.11 -2.12 -10.20
C ILE A 226 -6.01 -0.88 -10.40
N GLN A 227 -6.22 -0.45 -11.64
CA GLN A 227 -7.02 0.71 -12.06
C GLN A 227 -8.49 0.39 -12.30
N GLU A 228 -8.85 -0.88 -12.53
CA GLU A 228 -10.24 -1.35 -12.51
C GLU A 228 -10.94 -1.06 -11.16
N ASP A 229 -10.17 -0.70 -10.11
CA ASP A 229 -10.63 -0.06 -8.88
C ASP A 229 -10.49 1.49 -8.96
N ASP A 230 -11.53 2.15 -9.50
CA ASP A 230 -11.84 3.60 -9.58
C ASP A 230 -10.71 4.61 -9.23
N ALA A 231 -10.15 5.26 -10.27
CA ALA A 231 -8.94 6.10 -10.19
C ALA A 231 -9.15 7.62 -9.97
N ASP A 232 -10.38 8.14 -9.98
CA ASP A 232 -10.56 9.61 -10.15
C ASP A 232 -10.62 10.46 -8.87
N LYS A 233 -10.42 9.88 -7.69
CA LYS A 233 -10.19 10.63 -6.45
C LYS A 233 -9.16 9.88 -5.60
N ILE A 234 -8.30 10.61 -4.89
CA ILE A 234 -7.58 10.04 -3.74
C ILE A 234 -8.67 9.60 -2.76
N ASP A 235 -9.10 8.35 -2.89
CA ASP A 235 -10.16 7.79 -2.09
C ASP A 235 -9.55 7.44 -0.75
N TRP A 236 -9.71 8.32 0.22
CA TRP A 236 -9.29 8.04 1.58
C TRP A 236 -9.96 6.78 2.14
N SER A 237 -11.05 6.29 1.54
CA SER A 237 -11.59 4.95 1.83
C SER A 237 -10.63 3.84 1.38
N ARG A 238 -9.99 3.95 0.20
CA ARG A 238 -8.96 3.01 -0.26
C ARG A 238 -7.76 2.98 0.70
N LEU A 239 -7.24 4.14 1.11
CA LEU A 239 -6.16 4.20 2.11
C LEU A 239 -6.60 3.55 3.42
N GLY A 240 -7.82 3.83 3.88
CA GLY A 240 -8.39 3.20 5.06
C GLY A 240 -8.47 1.67 4.95
N LYS A 241 -8.98 1.14 3.82
CA LYS A 241 -9.04 -0.30 3.54
C LYS A 241 -7.66 -0.95 3.48
N LEU A 242 -6.68 -0.28 2.87
CA LEU A 242 -5.28 -0.74 2.86
C LEU A 242 -4.70 -0.80 4.28
N LEU A 243 -4.93 0.24 5.09
CA LEU A 243 -4.50 0.23 6.49
C LEU A 243 -5.13 -0.91 7.27
N LEU A 244 -6.40 -1.25 7.01
CA LEU A 244 -7.06 -2.42 7.58
C LEU A 244 -6.41 -3.74 7.11
N SER A 245 -6.11 -3.89 5.81
CA SER A 245 -5.53 -5.13 5.28
C SER A 245 -4.12 -5.41 5.80
N ILE A 246 -3.35 -4.37 6.11
CA ILE A 246 -2.04 -4.50 6.77
C ILE A 246 -2.12 -4.45 8.31
N ASN A 247 -3.32 -4.59 8.87
CA ASN A 247 -3.62 -4.61 10.31
C ASN A 247 -3.13 -3.37 11.09
N LYS A 248 -3.09 -2.19 10.45
CA LYS A 248 -2.77 -0.90 11.09
C LYS A 248 -4.05 -0.20 11.55
N LEU A 249 -4.74 -0.85 12.50
CA LEU A 249 -6.09 -0.48 12.94
C LEU A 249 -6.18 0.94 13.54
N ASP A 250 -5.18 1.36 14.32
CA ASP A 250 -5.18 2.69 14.96
C ASP A 250 -5.04 3.83 13.94
N LYS A 251 -4.20 3.63 12.90
CA LYS A 251 -4.06 4.60 11.81
C LYS A 251 -5.33 4.67 10.96
N ALA A 252 -5.95 3.54 10.68
CA ALA A 252 -7.23 3.50 9.97
C ALA A 252 -8.30 4.29 10.76
N LYS A 253 -8.36 4.09 12.07
CA LYS A 253 -9.25 4.85 12.97
C LYS A 253 -9.00 6.36 12.90
N GLU A 254 -7.76 6.80 13.06
CA GLU A 254 -7.39 8.22 13.01
C GLU A 254 -7.80 8.86 11.68
N LEU A 255 -7.52 8.16 10.58
CA LEU A 255 -7.90 8.59 9.24
C LEU A 255 -9.42 8.76 9.12
N TYR A 256 -10.21 7.76 9.53
CA TYR A 256 -11.67 7.83 9.46
C TYR A 256 -12.25 8.92 10.38
N LEU A 257 -11.68 9.14 11.56
CA LEU A 257 -12.09 10.24 12.44
C LEU A 257 -11.76 11.62 11.85
N LEU A 258 -10.63 11.75 11.15
CA LEU A 258 -10.27 12.97 10.44
C LEU A 258 -11.25 13.25 9.28
N GLN A 259 -11.58 12.21 8.49
CA GLN A 259 -12.60 12.33 7.43
C GLN A 259 -13.96 12.72 8.00
N LEU A 260 -14.36 12.15 9.14
CA LEU A 260 -15.65 12.45 9.77
C LEU A 260 -15.78 13.93 10.13
N LYS A 261 -14.71 14.57 10.59
CA LYS A 261 -14.67 16.01 10.90
C LYS A 261 -14.82 16.90 9.67
N GLN A 262 -14.40 16.41 8.50
CA GLN A 262 -14.36 17.18 7.25
C GLN A 262 -15.56 16.91 6.34
N SER A 263 -16.39 15.91 6.65
CA SER A 263 -17.45 15.43 5.75
C SER A 263 -18.78 16.16 5.99
N PRO A 264 -19.31 16.92 5.02
CA PRO A 264 -20.60 17.58 5.14
C PRO A 264 -21.79 16.69 4.76
N ASP A 265 -21.55 15.57 4.06
CA ASP A 265 -22.57 14.71 3.47
C ASP A 265 -22.88 13.47 4.33
N ASP A 266 -24.17 13.16 4.47
CA ASP A 266 -24.66 12.06 5.31
C ASP A 266 -24.30 10.68 4.74
N ASN A 267 -24.30 10.50 3.41
CA ASN A 267 -23.91 9.21 2.82
C ASN A 267 -22.43 8.90 3.08
N THR A 268 -21.56 9.91 2.94
CA THR A 268 -20.14 9.83 3.27
C THR A 268 -19.94 9.53 4.76
N ARG A 269 -20.67 10.21 5.65
CA ARG A 269 -20.63 9.94 7.09
C ARG A 269 -21.06 8.52 7.42
N ALA A 270 -22.11 8.00 6.80
CA ALA A 270 -22.56 6.62 7.00
C ALA A 270 -21.49 5.59 6.60
N ALA A 271 -20.78 5.81 5.49
CA ALA A 271 -19.67 4.96 5.08
C ALA A 271 -18.50 5.01 6.08
N ILE A 272 -18.17 6.20 6.59
CA ILE A 272 -17.12 6.39 7.60
C ILE A 272 -17.48 5.67 8.91
N TYR A 273 -18.70 5.82 9.40
CA TYR A 273 -19.17 5.11 10.60
C TYR A 273 -19.14 3.60 10.40
N HIS A 274 -19.55 3.11 9.24
CA HIS A 274 -19.42 1.68 8.92
C HIS A 274 -17.97 1.20 9.02
N ASN A 275 -17.02 1.94 8.44
CA ASN A 275 -15.61 1.58 8.49
C ASN A 275 -15.02 1.68 9.91
N LEU A 276 -15.45 2.64 10.73
CA LEU A 276 -15.11 2.69 12.15
C LEU A 276 -15.66 1.47 12.90
N GLY A 277 -16.85 1.00 12.55
CA GLY A 277 -17.40 -0.26 13.05
C GLY A 277 -16.52 -1.46 12.73
N VAL A 278 -16.01 -1.55 11.50
CA VAL A 278 -15.06 -2.60 11.08
C VAL A 278 -13.77 -2.54 11.89
N VAL A 279 -13.21 -1.34 12.07
CA VAL A 279 -12.01 -1.16 12.91
C VAL A 279 -12.26 -1.70 14.33
N LYS A 280 -13.40 -1.36 14.94
CA LYS A 280 -13.74 -1.81 16.29
C LYS A 280 -13.98 -3.30 16.39
N ASP A 281 -14.59 -3.90 15.37
CA ASP A 281 -14.79 -5.35 15.31
C ASP A 281 -13.44 -6.09 15.25
N LEU A 282 -12.52 -5.62 14.40
CA LEU A 282 -11.16 -6.17 14.31
C LEU A 282 -10.34 -5.97 15.59
N GLN A 283 -10.62 -4.92 16.36
CA GLN A 283 -10.05 -4.70 17.70
C GLN A 283 -10.69 -5.56 18.80
N GLY A 284 -11.72 -6.36 18.50
CA GLY A 284 -12.48 -7.12 19.51
C GLY A 284 -13.42 -6.26 20.37
N ARG A 285 -13.60 -4.98 20.02
CA ARG A 285 -14.45 -4.01 20.75
C ARG A 285 -15.87 -4.05 20.22
N TYR A 286 -16.52 -5.20 20.38
CA TYR A 286 -17.80 -5.53 19.75
C TYR A 286 -18.93 -4.55 20.09
N LYS A 287 -19.07 -4.12 21.34
CA LYS A 287 -20.10 -3.13 21.73
C LYS A 287 -19.96 -1.80 20.99
N GLU A 288 -18.73 -1.33 20.77
CA GLU A 288 -18.47 -0.11 20.00
C GLU A 288 -18.67 -0.33 18.50
N ALA A 289 -18.32 -1.51 18.00
CA ALA A 289 -18.58 -1.87 16.60
C ALA A 289 -20.08 -1.82 16.30
N ALA A 290 -20.91 -2.42 17.16
CA ALA A 290 -22.36 -2.38 17.05
C ALA A 290 -22.88 -0.93 17.04
N ALA A 291 -22.44 -0.10 17.99
CA ALA A 291 -22.84 1.32 18.04
C ALA A 291 -22.51 2.06 16.74
N PHE A 292 -21.30 1.89 16.19
CA PHE A 292 -20.94 2.53 14.92
C PHE A 292 -21.73 2.02 13.72
N TYR A 293 -22.03 0.72 13.67
CA TYR A 293 -22.88 0.19 12.62
C TYR A 293 -24.33 0.67 12.74
N GLU A 294 -24.86 0.82 13.96
CA GLU A 294 -26.19 1.37 14.23
C GLU A 294 -26.28 2.86 13.81
N GLU A 295 -25.26 3.67 14.12
CA GLU A 295 -25.15 5.07 13.63
C GLU A 295 -25.13 5.14 12.09
N ALA A 296 -24.33 4.28 11.45
CA ALA A 296 -24.29 4.20 9.99
C ALA A 296 -25.66 3.81 9.39
N LEU A 297 -26.37 2.90 10.05
CA LEU A 297 -27.70 2.45 9.66
C LEU A 297 -28.73 3.57 9.81
N GLU A 298 -28.70 4.31 10.92
CA GLU A 298 -29.62 5.41 11.20
C GLU A 298 -29.51 6.50 10.14
N ILE A 299 -28.28 6.85 9.75
CA ILE A 299 -28.05 7.85 8.69
C ILE A 299 -28.59 7.34 7.35
N LYS A 300 -28.29 6.10 6.96
CA LYS A 300 -28.81 5.51 5.72
C LYS A 300 -30.34 5.47 5.68
N ARG A 301 -31.00 5.18 6.80
CA ARG A 301 -32.47 5.14 6.89
C ARG A 301 -33.16 6.50 6.75
N LYS A 302 -32.44 7.62 6.88
CA LYS A 302 -33.00 8.96 6.65
C LYS A 302 -33.28 9.22 5.16
N THR A 303 -32.51 8.59 4.27
CA THR A 303 -32.56 8.86 2.83
C THR A 303 -32.99 7.65 2.00
N LEU A 304 -32.89 6.44 2.55
CA LEU A 304 -33.21 5.20 1.84
C LEU A 304 -34.51 4.56 2.38
N PRO A 305 -35.31 3.94 1.50
CA PRO A 305 -36.42 3.08 1.90
C PRO A 305 -35.97 1.96 2.85
N GLU A 306 -36.87 1.50 3.73
CA GLU A 306 -36.54 0.47 4.75
C GLU A 306 -36.08 -0.87 4.17
N ASP A 307 -36.43 -1.16 2.92
CA ASP A 307 -36.10 -2.37 2.20
C ASP A 307 -35.01 -2.17 1.14
N HIS A 308 -34.30 -1.04 1.18
CA HIS A 308 -33.22 -0.75 0.24
C HIS A 308 -32.06 -1.75 0.41
N SER A 309 -31.59 -2.33 -0.70
CA SER A 309 -30.60 -3.42 -0.71
C SER A 309 -29.30 -3.06 0.01
N SER A 310 -28.86 -1.79 -0.05
CA SER A 310 -27.64 -1.31 0.62
C SER A 310 -27.68 -1.26 2.15
N LEU A 311 -28.85 -1.55 2.78
CA LEU A 311 -28.99 -1.68 4.22
C LEU A 311 -28.62 -3.10 4.71
N ALA A 312 -28.79 -4.12 3.87
CA ALA A 312 -28.59 -5.52 4.25
C ALA A 312 -27.16 -5.86 4.73
N PRO A 313 -26.07 -5.31 4.13
CA PRO A 313 -24.72 -5.50 4.65
C PRO A 313 -24.53 -4.92 6.06
N THR A 314 -25.11 -3.74 6.34
CA THR A 314 -25.02 -3.12 7.66
C THR A 314 -25.76 -3.95 8.71
N PHE A 315 -26.97 -4.44 8.41
CA PHE A 315 -27.69 -5.37 9.29
C PHE A 315 -26.90 -6.67 9.53
N SER A 316 -26.29 -7.24 8.49
CA SER A 316 -25.47 -8.46 8.62
C SER A 316 -24.26 -8.24 9.54
N ASN A 317 -23.58 -7.10 9.43
CA ASN A 317 -22.44 -6.78 10.30
C ASN A 317 -22.86 -6.58 11.76
N ILE A 318 -24.02 -5.96 12.01
CA ILE A 318 -24.57 -5.85 13.36
C ILE A 318 -24.88 -7.25 13.92
N GLY A 319 -25.52 -8.11 13.11
CA GLY A 319 -25.80 -9.50 13.47
C GLY A 319 -24.53 -10.29 13.82
N LEU A 320 -23.46 -10.12 13.04
CA LEU A 320 -22.15 -10.74 13.28
C LEU A 320 -21.54 -10.29 14.61
N VAL A 321 -21.60 -9.00 14.92
CA VAL A 321 -21.06 -8.46 16.17
C VAL A 321 -21.85 -8.98 17.37
N TYR A 322 -23.17 -9.05 17.29
CA TYR A 322 -23.99 -9.66 18.37
C TYR A 322 -23.73 -11.16 18.52
N LYS A 323 -23.51 -11.89 17.40
CA LYS A 323 -23.09 -13.30 17.44
C LYS A 323 -21.75 -13.45 18.19
N LYS A 324 -20.74 -12.61 17.87
CA LYS A 324 -19.44 -12.59 18.56
C LYS A 324 -19.54 -12.24 20.05
N MET A 325 -20.59 -11.53 20.45
CA MET A 325 -20.93 -11.25 21.86
C MET A 325 -21.77 -12.35 22.53
N SER A 326 -22.08 -13.44 21.82
CA SER A 326 -23.01 -14.50 22.24
C SER A 326 -24.44 -14.03 22.54
N ASP A 327 -24.84 -12.85 22.04
CA ASP A 327 -26.23 -12.41 22.04
C ASP A 327 -26.93 -12.95 20.78
N TYR A 328 -27.16 -14.26 20.80
CA TYR A 328 -27.66 -15.00 19.63
C TYR A 328 -29.07 -14.55 19.21
N LEU A 329 -29.92 -14.12 20.17
CA LEU A 329 -31.26 -13.65 19.86
C LEU A 329 -31.22 -12.37 19.02
N LYS A 330 -30.39 -11.38 19.41
CA LYS A 330 -30.19 -10.18 18.59
C LYS A 330 -29.50 -10.50 17.27
N ALA A 331 -28.53 -11.42 17.27
CA ALA A 331 -27.87 -11.82 16.04
C ALA A 331 -28.87 -12.37 15.00
N VAL A 332 -29.78 -13.28 15.41
CA VAL A 332 -30.86 -13.78 14.54
C VAL A 332 -31.76 -12.64 14.08
N GLU A 333 -32.20 -11.75 14.98
CA GLU A 333 -33.07 -10.62 14.61
C GLU A 333 -32.46 -9.77 13.48
N TYR A 334 -31.17 -9.44 13.60
CA TYR A 334 -30.47 -8.62 12.63
C TYR A 334 -30.17 -9.37 11.32
N TYR A 335 -29.80 -10.65 11.38
CA TYR A 335 -29.63 -11.45 10.17
C TYR A 335 -30.94 -11.69 9.43
N GLU A 336 -32.07 -11.86 10.12
CA GLU A 336 -33.40 -11.97 9.49
C GLU A 336 -33.81 -10.68 8.79
N LYS A 337 -33.50 -9.50 9.36
CA LYS A 337 -33.70 -8.21 8.68
C LYS A 337 -32.89 -8.13 7.38
N ALA A 338 -31.61 -8.52 7.41
CA ALA A 338 -30.78 -8.58 6.21
C ALA A 338 -31.32 -9.59 5.18
N HIS A 339 -31.71 -10.78 5.63
CA HIS A 339 -32.27 -11.84 4.80
C HIS A 339 -33.54 -11.39 4.08
N LYS A 340 -34.46 -10.73 4.78
CA LYS A 340 -35.70 -10.21 4.20
C LYS A 340 -35.43 -9.21 3.07
N ILE A 341 -34.44 -8.34 3.24
CA ILE A 341 -34.02 -7.38 2.21
C ILE A 341 -33.43 -8.10 1.01
N TYR A 342 -32.47 -9.01 1.23
CA TYR A 342 -31.87 -9.79 0.15
C TYR A 342 -32.89 -10.62 -0.62
N LYS A 343 -33.83 -11.27 0.07
CA LYS A 343 -34.89 -12.06 -0.53
C LYS A 343 -35.83 -11.24 -1.42
N LYS A 344 -36.03 -9.95 -1.10
CA LYS A 344 -36.85 -9.04 -1.90
C LYS A 344 -36.06 -8.44 -3.08
N ALA A 345 -34.79 -8.09 -2.86
CA ALA A 345 -33.99 -7.34 -3.81
C ALA A 345 -33.23 -8.20 -4.83
N LEU A 346 -32.99 -9.48 -4.52
CA LEU A 346 -32.13 -10.36 -5.31
C LEU A 346 -32.91 -11.51 -5.95
N THR A 347 -32.34 -12.09 -7.00
CA THR A 347 -32.86 -13.34 -7.58
C THR A 347 -32.69 -14.49 -6.59
N SER A 348 -33.51 -15.54 -6.72
CA SER A 348 -33.51 -16.70 -5.82
C SER A 348 -32.17 -17.42 -5.72
N ASN A 349 -31.29 -17.24 -6.73
CA ASN A 349 -30.02 -17.93 -6.83
C ASN A 349 -28.83 -17.00 -6.51
N HIS A 350 -29.07 -15.79 -5.99
CA HIS A 350 -27.97 -14.85 -5.75
C HIS A 350 -27.07 -15.31 -4.59
N PRO A 351 -25.72 -15.23 -4.71
CA PRO A 351 -24.80 -15.69 -3.66
C PRO A 351 -25.00 -14.99 -2.31
N ASP A 352 -25.39 -13.71 -2.30
CA ASP A 352 -25.67 -12.98 -1.05
C ASP A 352 -26.92 -13.51 -0.33
N LEU A 353 -27.90 -14.03 -1.07
CA LEU A 353 -29.05 -14.71 -0.46
C LEU A 353 -28.61 -16.00 0.22
N ALA A 354 -27.72 -16.78 -0.41
CA ALA A 354 -27.11 -17.95 0.22
C ALA A 354 -26.33 -17.58 1.49
N MET A 355 -25.52 -16.52 1.41
CA MET A 355 -24.75 -16.02 2.56
C MET A 355 -25.67 -15.63 3.73
N SER A 356 -26.81 -15.01 3.45
CA SER A 356 -27.77 -14.66 4.50
C SER A 356 -28.37 -15.88 5.19
N TYR A 357 -28.67 -16.96 4.45
CA TYR A 357 -29.08 -18.24 5.03
C TYR A 357 -27.96 -18.84 5.88
N ASN A 358 -26.73 -18.87 5.36
CA ASN A 358 -25.58 -19.37 6.10
C ASN A 358 -25.35 -18.65 7.42
N ASN A 359 -25.47 -17.31 7.43
CA ASN A 359 -25.29 -16.52 8.64
C ASN A 359 -26.34 -16.83 9.71
N ILE A 360 -27.60 -17.05 9.32
CA ILE A 360 -28.66 -17.48 10.26
C ILE A 360 -28.37 -18.90 10.76
N GLY A 361 -27.96 -19.81 9.87
CA GLY A 361 -27.56 -21.18 10.21
C GLY A 361 -26.45 -21.21 11.26
N LEU A 362 -25.40 -20.39 11.09
CA LEU A 362 -24.29 -20.25 12.04
C LEU A 362 -24.75 -19.81 13.44
N VAL A 363 -25.78 -18.97 13.55
CA VAL A 363 -26.28 -18.58 14.87
C VAL A 363 -27.08 -19.72 15.51
N TYR A 364 -27.89 -20.44 14.73
CA TYR A 364 -28.61 -21.60 15.26
C TYR A 364 -27.67 -22.74 15.66
N ASP A 365 -26.57 -22.93 14.94
CA ASP A 365 -25.53 -23.89 15.28
C ASP A 365 -24.85 -23.54 16.62
N ASP A 366 -24.45 -22.28 16.81
CA ASP A 366 -23.92 -21.78 18.09
C ASP A 366 -24.94 -21.91 19.24
N MET A 367 -26.25 -21.89 18.94
CA MET A 367 -27.33 -22.14 19.90
C MET A 367 -27.60 -23.64 20.14
N ASN A 368 -26.85 -24.55 19.51
CA ASN A 368 -27.08 -26.00 19.49
C ASN A 368 -28.45 -26.41 18.93
N ASN A 369 -29.06 -25.57 18.08
CA ASN A 369 -30.28 -25.89 17.35
C ASN A 369 -29.93 -26.44 15.96
N PHE A 370 -29.35 -27.64 15.96
CA PHE A 370 -28.81 -28.28 14.75
C PHE A 370 -29.87 -28.50 13.67
N SER A 371 -31.12 -28.75 14.04
CA SER A 371 -32.21 -28.93 13.07
C SER A 371 -32.47 -27.66 12.26
N LYS A 372 -32.50 -26.49 12.92
CA LYS A 372 -32.66 -25.21 12.21
C LYS A 372 -31.40 -24.82 11.46
N ALA A 373 -30.23 -25.04 12.07
CA ALA A 373 -28.95 -24.79 11.43
C ALA A 373 -28.84 -25.54 10.09
N LEU A 374 -29.12 -26.85 10.11
CA LEU A 374 -29.12 -27.71 8.93
C LEU A 374 -30.10 -27.20 7.85
N GLU A 375 -31.34 -26.85 8.22
CA GLU A 375 -32.32 -26.30 7.27
C GLU A 375 -31.78 -25.05 6.53
N HIS A 376 -31.13 -24.15 7.27
CA HIS A 376 -30.55 -22.95 6.69
C HIS A 376 -29.29 -23.23 5.87
N TYR A 377 -28.42 -24.14 6.31
CA TYR A 377 -27.24 -24.55 5.57
C TYR A 377 -27.60 -25.25 4.26
N GLU A 378 -28.59 -26.14 4.24
CA GLU A 378 -29.08 -26.79 3.03
C GLU A 378 -29.63 -25.78 2.00
N LYS A 379 -30.37 -24.76 2.46
CA LYS A 379 -30.85 -23.67 1.59
C LYS A 379 -29.71 -22.85 1.00
N SER A 380 -28.70 -22.50 1.82
CA SER A 380 -27.49 -21.83 1.35
C SER A 380 -26.75 -22.67 0.32
N HIS A 381 -26.50 -23.95 0.64
CA HIS A 381 -25.78 -24.88 -0.21
C HIS A 381 -26.46 -25.09 -1.57
N THR A 382 -27.79 -25.27 -1.57
CA THR A 382 -28.59 -25.42 -2.80
C THR A 382 -28.41 -24.22 -3.74
N ILE A 383 -28.43 -23.00 -3.20
CA ILE A 383 -28.20 -21.79 -4.00
C ILE A 383 -26.76 -21.77 -4.54
N LEU A 384 -25.76 -22.06 -3.71
CA LEU A 384 -24.36 -22.04 -4.12
C LEU A 384 -24.05 -23.08 -5.21
N LEU A 385 -24.67 -24.27 -5.15
CA LEU A 385 -24.52 -25.32 -6.17
C LEU A 385 -24.98 -24.88 -7.56
N ILE A 386 -26.05 -24.08 -7.62
CA ILE A 386 -26.60 -23.60 -8.89
C ILE A 386 -25.75 -22.44 -9.44
N THR A 387 -25.15 -21.64 -8.56
CA THR A 387 -24.57 -20.35 -8.93
C THR A 387 -23.06 -20.36 -9.12
N LEU A 388 -22.35 -21.28 -8.46
CA LEU A 388 -20.89 -21.30 -8.44
C LEU A 388 -20.32 -22.51 -9.19
N PRO A 389 -19.13 -22.39 -9.80
CA PRO A 389 -18.47 -23.52 -10.42
C PRO A 389 -18.09 -24.57 -9.37
N PRO A 390 -17.99 -25.87 -9.73
CA PRO A 390 -17.79 -26.97 -8.78
C PRO A 390 -16.56 -26.82 -7.87
N ASN A 391 -15.51 -26.13 -8.33
CA ASN A 391 -14.26 -25.94 -7.59
C ASN A 391 -14.23 -24.66 -6.73
N HIS A 392 -15.36 -23.95 -6.59
CA HIS A 392 -15.39 -22.69 -5.86
C HIS A 392 -15.25 -22.91 -4.34
N PRO A 393 -14.35 -22.22 -3.63
CA PRO A 393 -14.10 -22.44 -2.18
C PRO A 393 -15.34 -22.35 -1.29
N LYS A 394 -16.28 -21.44 -1.61
CA LYS A 394 -17.56 -21.32 -0.89
C LYS A 394 -18.40 -22.61 -0.89
N LEU A 395 -18.29 -23.47 -1.92
CA LEU A 395 -18.96 -24.78 -1.92
C LEU A 395 -18.36 -25.69 -0.86
N ALA A 396 -17.03 -25.73 -0.74
CA ALA A 396 -16.36 -26.49 0.31
C ALA A 396 -16.77 -26.01 1.72
N THR A 397 -16.88 -24.69 1.93
CA THR A 397 -17.41 -24.14 3.20
C THR A 397 -18.84 -24.60 3.46
N SER A 398 -19.72 -24.58 2.45
CA SER A 398 -21.11 -25.03 2.64
C SER A 398 -21.23 -26.53 2.95
N TYR A 399 -20.36 -27.38 2.37
CA TYR A 399 -20.28 -28.79 2.71
C TYR A 399 -19.75 -29.03 4.12
N ASN A 400 -18.85 -28.18 4.62
CA ASN A 400 -18.33 -28.31 5.97
C ASN A 400 -19.35 -27.91 7.04
N ASN A 401 -20.31 -27.06 6.70
CA ASN A 401 -21.35 -26.60 7.63
C ASN A 401 -22.52 -27.58 7.75
N ILE A 402 -22.75 -28.41 6.72
CA ILE A 402 -23.74 -29.51 6.71
C ILE A 402 -23.10 -30.76 7.29
#